data_AF-A0A162REM7-F1
#
_entry.id   AF-A0A162REM7-F1
#
_cell.length_a   1.000
_cell.length_b   1.000
_cell.length_c   1.000
_cell.angle_alpha   90.00
_cell.angle_beta   90.00
_cell.angle_gamma   90.00
#
_symmetry.space_group_name_H-M   'P 1'
#
loop_
_entity.id
_entity.type
_entity.pdbx_description
1 polymer ?
#
loop_
_entity_poly.entity_id
_entity_poly.type
_entity_poly.pdbx_seq_one_letter_code
_entity_poly.pdbx_strand_id
1 'polypeptide(L)'
;MILLDISSFLGRLHPVLVHLPIGFLVVLVAFDLFSFAPGFRKLRVALPLLAIFSCIATLLAAVFGYILSLEGDYPLHILAKHRNGGLWLLFITSALALVLNSPLQNRWVIPPVFRSAGLFLVLLLTVYVGHQGGNLTHGEDYISWEVLQEKARPRPDSLEAVLVYEDLIQPLLIRRCAQCHRDSKRKGQLSVATIADLIKGGKSGSAIVPGKAGESELMHRVLLDPTDKKFMPADGKTPLTKEETELLGWWIEQGKAAEGIRVGSLPDTAKVRQLAALMLGLGKQPANGLLPVSGRASYPDVPLAVDTVAIRQLREKGFYVRILLHDPVLLDIT
;
A
#
# COMPACT_ATOMS: atom_id res chain seq x y z
N MET A 1 14.23 -2.52 -22.29
CA MET A 1 12.94 -2.24 -21.61
C MET A 1 12.18 -3.52 -21.31
N ILE A 2 11.84 -4.34 -22.31
CA ILE A 2 11.01 -5.57 -22.12
C ILE A 2 11.51 -6.54 -21.02
N LEU A 3 12.82 -6.78 -20.92
CA LEU A 3 13.40 -7.65 -19.87
C LEU A 3 13.26 -7.09 -18.43
N LEU A 4 13.28 -5.76 -18.27
CA LEU A 4 13.05 -5.08 -16.99
C LEU A 4 11.56 -5.08 -16.63
N ASP A 5 10.67 -5.01 -17.62
CA ASP A 5 9.22 -5.11 -17.42
C ASP A 5 8.81 -6.52 -16.98
N ILE A 6 9.41 -7.56 -17.55
CA ILE A 6 9.15 -8.95 -17.15
C ILE A 6 9.68 -9.24 -15.75
N SER A 7 10.91 -8.80 -15.42
CA SER A 7 11.48 -9.06 -14.10
C SER A 7 10.69 -8.36 -12.99
N SER A 8 10.29 -7.10 -13.18
CA SER A 8 9.44 -6.38 -12.23
C SER A 8 8.06 -7.01 -12.10
N PHE A 9 7.44 -7.44 -13.21
CA PHE A 9 6.19 -8.20 -13.17
C PHE A 9 6.32 -9.49 -12.34
N LEU A 10 7.38 -10.28 -12.57
CA LEU A 10 7.62 -11.50 -11.80
C LEU A 10 7.88 -11.19 -10.32
N GLY A 11 8.68 -10.18 -10.00
CA GLY A 11 8.91 -9.77 -8.60
C GLY A 11 7.60 -9.47 -7.86
N ARG A 12 6.65 -8.79 -8.51
CA ARG A 12 5.33 -8.46 -7.94
C ARG A 12 4.45 -9.67 -7.64
N LEU A 13 4.77 -10.86 -8.17
CA LEU A 13 4.07 -12.10 -7.83
C LEU A 13 4.54 -12.71 -6.50
N HIS A 14 5.63 -12.23 -5.90
CA HIS A 14 6.14 -12.77 -4.63
C HIS A 14 5.08 -12.82 -3.51
N PRO A 15 4.28 -11.76 -3.23
CA PRO A 15 3.24 -11.81 -2.20
C PRO A 15 2.16 -12.88 -2.45
N VAL A 16 1.89 -13.21 -3.72
CA VAL A 16 0.94 -14.28 -4.05
C VAL A 16 1.56 -15.65 -3.78
N LEU A 17 2.83 -15.83 -4.16
CA LEU A 17 3.54 -17.09 -4.02
C LEU A 17 3.86 -17.47 -2.58
N VAL A 18 4.03 -16.50 -1.66
CA VAL A 18 4.29 -16.80 -0.24
C VAL A 18 3.12 -17.49 0.47
N HIS A 19 1.89 -17.41 -0.05
CA HIS A 19 0.75 -18.13 0.51
C HIS A 19 0.87 -19.65 0.33
N LEU A 20 1.57 -20.10 -0.72
CA LEU A 20 1.77 -21.53 -1.00
C LEU A 20 2.62 -22.24 0.07
N PRO A 21 3.88 -21.81 0.39
CA PRO A 21 4.67 -22.47 1.42
C PRO A 21 4.00 -22.38 2.80
N ILE A 22 3.35 -21.25 3.13
CA ILE A 22 2.59 -21.12 4.39
C ILE A 22 1.48 -22.19 4.45
N GLY A 23 0.67 -22.31 3.39
CA GLY A 23 -0.42 -23.28 3.33
C GLY A 23 0.08 -24.73 3.44
N PHE A 24 1.09 -25.10 2.64
CA PHE A 24 1.63 -26.46 2.69
C PHE A 24 2.26 -26.81 4.04
N LEU A 25 2.99 -25.88 4.67
CA LEU A 25 3.61 -26.10 5.98
C LEU A 25 2.57 -26.19 7.10
N VAL A 26 1.53 -25.35 7.08
CA VAL A 26 0.41 -25.44 8.04
C VAL A 26 -0.31 -26.77 7.91
N VAL A 27 -0.63 -27.21 6.69
CA VAL A 27 -1.26 -28.51 6.44
C VAL A 27 -0.34 -29.66 6.85
N LEU A 28 0.95 -29.57 6.57
CA LEU A 28 1.95 -30.57 6.96
C LEU A 28 2.01 -30.75 8.49
N VAL A 29 2.07 -29.65 9.24
CA VAL A 29 2.05 -29.67 10.71
C VAL A 29 0.72 -30.22 11.22
N ALA A 30 -0.41 -29.78 10.67
CA ALA A 30 -1.73 -30.25 11.08
C ALA A 30 -1.90 -31.77 10.86
N PHE A 31 -1.48 -32.28 9.69
CA PHE A 31 -1.55 -33.71 9.38
C PHE A 31 -0.61 -34.52 10.28
N ASP A 32 0.57 -34.00 10.60
CA ASP A 32 1.47 -34.63 11.55
C ASP A 32 0.85 -34.75 12.94
N LEU A 33 0.28 -33.66 13.48
CA LEU A 33 -0.37 -33.63 14.80
C LEU A 33 -1.63 -34.49 14.86
N PHE A 34 -2.49 -34.44 13.85
CA PHE A 34 -3.69 -35.28 13.83
C PHE A 34 -3.35 -36.76 13.68
N SER A 35 -2.21 -37.10 13.08
CA SER A 35 -1.82 -38.50 12.94
C SER A 35 -1.53 -39.25 14.24
N PHE A 36 -1.43 -38.54 15.38
CA PHE A 36 -1.37 -39.16 16.70
C PHE A 36 -2.70 -39.80 17.10
N ALA A 37 -3.83 -39.25 16.64
CA ALA A 37 -5.15 -39.81 16.89
C ALA A 37 -5.38 -41.09 16.04
N PRO A 38 -5.94 -42.18 16.61
CA PRO A 38 -6.12 -43.45 15.90
C PRO A 38 -6.88 -43.33 14.57
N GLY A 39 -7.92 -42.50 14.52
CA GLY A 39 -8.74 -42.30 13.32
C GLY A 39 -8.03 -41.61 12.16
N PHE A 40 -6.94 -40.90 12.41
CA PHE A 40 -6.25 -40.05 11.42
C PHE A 40 -4.84 -40.53 11.08
N ARG A 41 -4.43 -41.73 11.50
CA ARG A 41 -3.09 -42.29 11.22
C ARG A 41 -2.72 -42.30 9.73
N LYS A 42 -3.70 -42.45 8.83
CA LYS A 42 -3.50 -42.45 7.37
C LYS A 42 -2.97 -41.12 6.83
N LEU A 43 -3.15 -40.00 7.53
CA LEU A 43 -2.62 -38.70 7.13
C LEU A 43 -1.08 -38.69 7.04
N ARG A 44 -0.39 -39.62 7.75
CA ARG A 44 1.08 -39.75 7.67
C ARG A 44 1.60 -40.03 6.26
N VAL A 45 0.80 -40.71 5.43
CA VAL A 45 1.17 -41.07 4.06
C VAL A 45 1.35 -39.83 3.19
N ALA A 46 0.66 -38.72 3.50
CA ALA A 46 0.76 -37.48 2.74
C ALA A 46 1.95 -36.59 3.14
N LEU A 47 2.60 -36.83 4.29
CA LEU A 47 3.66 -35.94 4.80
C LEU A 47 4.87 -35.80 3.85
N PRO A 48 5.40 -36.87 3.22
CA PRO A 48 6.54 -36.73 2.30
C PRO A 48 6.22 -35.85 1.08
N LEU A 49 5.01 -36.02 0.52
CA LEU A 49 4.54 -35.24 -0.61
C LEU A 49 4.33 -33.76 -0.24
N LEU A 50 3.70 -33.49 0.92
CA LEU A 50 3.52 -32.13 1.43
C LEU A 50 4.86 -31.42 1.69
N ALA A 51 5.89 -32.15 2.15
CA ALA A 51 7.23 -31.61 2.32
C ALA A 51 7.88 -31.22 0.99
N ILE A 52 7.71 -32.02 -0.07
CA ILE A 52 8.17 -31.68 -1.43
C ILE A 52 7.47 -30.41 -1.93
N PHE A 53 6.14 -30.33 -1.81
CA PHE A 53 5.41 -29.13 -2.22
C PHE A 53 5.81 -27.90 -1.42
N SER A 54 6.05 -28.06 -0.10
CA SER A 54 6.58 -26.98 0.75
C SER A 54 7.95 -26.49 0.26
N CYS A 55 8.85 -27.41 -0.10
CA CYS A 55 10.17 -27.08 -0.65
C CYS A 55 10.07 -26.32 -1.98
N ILE A 56 9.30 -26.82 -2.94
CA ILE A 56 9.12 -26.17 -4.26
C ILE A 56 8.50 -24.78 -4.08
N ALA A 57 7.46 -24.67 -3.26
CA ALA A 57 6.79 -23.40 -3.00
C ALA A 57 7.72 -22.38 -2.31
N THR A 58 8.55 -22.82 -1.37
CA THR A 58 9.54 -21.96 -0.70
C THR A 58 10.64 -21.51 -1.66
N LEU A 59 11.09 -22.39 -2.56
CA LEU A 59 12.07 -22.06 -3.60
C LEU A 59 11.52 -20.98 -4.55
N LEU A 60 10.29 -21.17 -5.05
CA LEU A 60 9.64 -20.18 -5.91
C LEU A 60 9.46 -18.84 -5.20
N ALA A 61 8.99 -18.85 -3.95
CA ALA A 61 8.86 -17.63 -3.15
C ALA A 61 10.22 -16.93 -2.97
N ALA A 62 11.30 -17.68 -2.68
CA ALA A 62 12.64 -17.12 -2.52
C ALA A 62 13.20 -16.51 -3.82
N VAL A 63 13.03 -17.18 -4.96
CA VAL A 63 13.47 -16.66 -6.28
C VAL A 63 12.74 -15.36 -6.62
N PHE A 64 11.42 -15.35 -6.48
CA PHE A 64 10.60 -14.18 -6.82
C PHE A 64 10.82 -13.03 -5.81
N GLY A 65 11.05 -13.36 -4.55
CA GLY A 65 11.42 -12.39 -3.52
C GLY A 65 12.80 -11.76 -3.77
N TYR A 66 13.77 -12.55 -4.27
CA TYR A 66 15.06 -12.02 -4.69
C TYR A 66 14.90 -11.05 -5.87
N ILE A 67 14.11 -11.41 -6.90
CA ILE A 67 13.82 -10.52 -8.03
C ILE A 67 13.16 -9.22 -7.54
N LEU A 68 12.16 -9.31 -6.65
CA LEU A 68 11.50 -8.15 -6.06
C LEU A 68 12.46 -7.25 -5.27
N SER A 69 13.44 -7.85 -4.59
CA SER A 69 14.44 -7.09 -3.82
C SER A 69 15.34 -6.20 -4.69
N LEU A 70 15.46 -6.51 -5.99
CA LEU A 70 16.26 -5.73 -6.94
C LEU A 70 15.59 -4.40 -7.33
N GLU A 71 14.27 -4.24 -7.11
CA GLU A 71 13.57 -2.98 -7.38
C GLU A 71 14.05 -1.84 -6.45
N GLY A 72 14.73 -2.16 -5.34
CA GLY A 72 15.25 -1.18 -4.39
C GLY A 72 14.18 -0.57 -3.47
N ASP A 73 14.58 0.42 -2.67
CA ASP A 73 13.71 1.22 -1.78
C ASP A 73 13.25 0.59 -0.44
N TYR A 74 13.77 -0.58 -0.06
CA TYR A 74 13.52 -1.18 1.26
C TYR A 74 14.64 -0.88 2.27
N PRO A 75 14.33 -0.76 3.58
CA PRO A 75 15.33 -0.69 4.64
C PRO A 75 16.23 -1.93 4.64
N LEU A 76 17.54 -1.72 4.53
CA LEU A 76 18.52 -2.80 4.33
C LEU A 76 18.53 -3.81 5.48
N HIS A 77 18.32 -3.38 6.73
CA HIS A 77 18.33 -4.26 7.90
C HIS A 77 17.13 -5.20 7.94
N ILE A 78 15.93 -4.69 7.64
CA ILE A 78 14.69 -5.49 7.58
C ILE A 78 14.76 -6.45 6.41
N LEU A 79 15.19 -5.95 5.25
CA LEU A 79 15.35 -6.76 4.05
C LEU A 79 16.31 -7.92 4.28
N ALA A 80 17.44 -7.68 4.96
CA ALA A 80 18.39 -8.73 5.32
C ALA A 80 17.76 -9.78 6.26
N LYS A 81 17.01 -9.37 7.30
CA LYS A 81 16.32 -10.31 8.20
C LYS A 81 15.31 -11.18 7.45
N HIS A 82 14.45 -10.58 6.62
CA HIS A 82 13.45 -11.31 5.84
C HIS A 82 14.11 -12.26 4.83
N ARG A 83 15.09 -11.77 4.06
CA ARG A 83 15.83 -12.57 3.07
C ARG A 83 16.54 -13.75 3.70
N ASN A 84 17.31 -13.51 4.77
CA ASN A 84 18.07 -14.57 5.44
C ASN A 84 17.14 -15.59 6.10
N GLY A 85 16.04 -15.14 6.70
CA GLY A 85 15.01 -16.03 7.22
C GLY A 85 14.37 -16.90 6.14
N GLY A 86 14.08 -16.34 4.96
CA GLY A 86 13.58 -17.08 3.80
C GLY A 86 14.58 -18.14 3.28
N LEU A 87 15.89 -17.82 3.27
CA LEU A 87 16.93 -18.78 2.91
C LEU A 87 17.07 -19.92 3.93
N TRP A 88 16.97 -19.62 5.23
CA TRP A 88 16.92 -20.66 6.27
C TRP A 88 15.69 -21.55 6.14
N LEU A 89 14.52 -20.96 5.84
CA LEU A 89 13.30 -21.71 5.61
C LEU A 89 13.43 -22.63 4.38
N LEU A 90 14.04 -22.15 3.30
CA LEU A 90 14.34 -22.96 2.12
C LEU A 90 15.28 -24.13 2.44
N PHE A 91 16.36 -23.86 3.18
CA PHE A 91 17.30 -24.90 3.60
C PHE A 91 16.61 -25.99 4.44
N ILE A 92 15.81 -25.59 5.43
CA ILE A 92 15.13 -26.53 6.32
C ILE A 92 14.03 -27.31 5.58
N THR A 93 13.24 -26.66 4.72
CA THR A 93 12.21 -27.36 3.93
C THR A 93 12.82 -28.31 2.90
N SER A 94 13.99 -27.99 2.35
CA SER A 94 14.76 -28.90 1.48
C SER A 94 15.26 -30.11 2.27
N ALA A 95 15.85 -29.88 3.46
CA ALA A 95 16.31 -30.95 4.34
C ALA A 95 15.14 -31.85 4.78
N LEU A 96 13.98 -31.27 5.11
CA LEU A 96 12.77 -31.99 5.48
C LEU A 96 12.24 -32.85 4.33
N ALA A 97 12.17 -32.30 3.12
CA ALA A 97 11.77 -33.04 1.93
C ALA A 97 12.73 -34.22 1.67
N LEU A 98 14.05 -34.01 1.81
CA LEU A 98 15.03 -35.09 1.69
C LEU A 98 14.85 -36.16 2.78
N VAL A 99 14.74 -35.77 4.05
CA VAL A 99 14.62 -36.73 5.17
C VAL A 99 13.34 -37.56 5.08
N LEU A 100 12.21 -36.94 4.71
CA LEU A 100 10.92 -37.64 4.63
C LEU A 100 10.74 -38.48 3.35
N ASN A 101 11.55 -38.24 2.30
CA ASN A 101 11.45 -38.96 1.02
C ASN A 101 12.67 -39.83 0.71
N SER A 102 13.75 -39.72 1.47
CA SER A 102 14.97 -40.52 1.24
C SER A 102 14.87 -41.89 1.90
N PRO A 103 15.55 -42.91 1.32
CA PRO A 103 15.73 -44.19 1.98
C PRO A 103 16.53 -44.10 3.29
N LEU A 104 17.12 -42.94 3.62
CA LEU A 104 17.77 -42.69 4.91
C LEU A 104 16.78 -42.78 6.07
N GLN A 105 15.48 -42.58 5.85
CA GLN A 105 14.46 -42.81 6.87
C GLN A 105 14.43 -44.26 7.36
N ASN A 106 14.83 -45.22 6.50
CA ASN A 106 14.97 -46.63 6.89
C ASN A 106 16.21 -46.90 7.74
N ARG A 107 17.20 -45.99 7.75
CA ARG A 107 18.40 -46.09 8.60
C ARG A 107 18.32 -45.25 9.87
N TRP A 108 17.64 -44.10 9.83
CA TRP A 108 17.50 -43.16 10.93
C TRP A 108 16.02 -42.88 11.20
N VAL A 109 15.44 -43.65 12.13
CA VAL A 109 14.04 -43.48 12.53
C VAL A 109 13.94 -42.32 13.53
N ILE A 110 13.49 -41.15 13.06
CA ILE A 110 13.23 -40.00 13.93
C ILE A 110 11.95 -40.29 14.74
N PRO A 111 11.99 -40.26 16.09
CA PRO A 111 10.80 -40.51 16.88
C PRO A 111 9.72 -39.45 16.59
N PRO A 112 8.42 -39.81 16.58
CA PRO A 112 7.35 -38.91 16.16
C PRO A 112 7.34 -37.57 16.91
N VAL A 113 7.63 -37.59 18.22
CA VAL A 113 7.66 -36.37 19.05
C VAL A 113 8.73 -35.38 18.58
N PHE A 114 9.94 -35.86 18.25
CA PHE A 114 11.01 -34.99 17.75
C PHE A 114 10.70 -34.44 16.36
N ARG A 115 10.05 -35.25 15.51
CA ARG A 115 9.56 -34.77 14.20
C ARG A 115 8.54 -33.65 14.38
N SER A 116 7.54 -33.83 15.25
CA SER A 116 6.51 -32.82 15.51
C SER A 116 7.10 -31.54 16.10
N ALA A 117 8.06 -31.66 17.02
CA ALA A 117 8.78 -30.51 17.57
C ALA A 117 9.55 -29.76 16.46
N GLY A 118 10.24 -30.48 15.57
CA GLY A 118 10.92 -29.88 14.42
C GLY A 118 9.97 -29.16 13.46
N LEU A 119 8.83 -29.77 13.13
CA LEU A 119 7.80 -29.16 12.29
C LEU A 119 7.19 -27.90 12.94
N PHE A 120 7.00 -27.92 14.26
CA PHE A 120 6.55 -26.75 15.00
C PHE A 120 7.57 -25.61 14.97
N LEU A 121 8.87 -25.91 15.10
CA LEU A 121 9.93 -24.92 14.94
C LEU A 121 9.95 -24.33 13.52
N VAL A 122 9.70 -25.13 12.49
CA VAL A 122 9.55 -24.64 11.10
C VAL A 122 8.35 -23.71 10.96
N LEU A 123 7.23 -24.02 11.63
CA LEU A 123 6.06 -23.15 11.66
C LEU A 123 6.37 -21.80 12.34
N LEU A 124 7.08 -21.82 13.47
CA LEU A 124 7.53 -20.59 14.15
C LEU A 124 8.47 -19.76 13.26
N LEU A 125 9.41 -20.42 12.56
CA LEU A 125 10.25 -19.74 11.58
C LEU A 125 9.42 -19.12 10.46
N THR A 126 8.40 -19.80 9.97
CA THR A 126 7.49 -19.29 8.92
C THR A 126 6.75 -18.04 9.40
N VAL A 127 6.24 -18.05 10.64
CA VAL A 127 5.63 -16.88 11.28
C VAL A 127 6.63 -15.73 11.40
N TYR A 128 7.86 -16.01 11.85
CA TYR A 128 8.91 -15.00 11.93
C TYR A 128 9.24 -14.39 10.56
N VAL A 129 9.45 -15.22 9.53
CA VAL A 129 9.73 -14.75 8.16
C VAL A 129 8.56 -13.93 7.61
N GLY A 130 7.34 -14.38 7.84
CA GLY A 130 6.11 -13.66 7.50
C GLY A 130 6.00 -12.31 8.19
N HIS A 131 6.31 -12.24 9.49
CA HIS A 131 6.38 -10.97 10.24
C HIS A 131 7.41 -10.02 9.65
N GLN A 132 8.63 -10.50 9.35
CA GLN A 132 9.64 -9.66 8.70
C GLN A 132 9.19 -9.18 7.31
N GLY A 133 8.44 -10.01 6.57
CA GLY A 133 7.82 -9.62 5.30
C GLY A 133 6.74 -8.54 5.47
N GLY A 134 5.89 -8.69 6.49
CA GLY A 134 4.90 -7.69 6.87
C GLY A 134 5.53 -6.36 7.27
N ASN A 135 6.67 -6.37 7.96
CA ASN A 135 7.41 -5.15 8.30
C ASN A 135 7.92 -4.40 7.06
N LEU A 136 8.30 -5.12 5.99
CA LEU A 136 8.67 -4.51 4.71
C LEU A 136 7.49 -3.85 4.00
N THR A 137 6.26 -4.37 4.17
CA THR A 137 5.08 -3.85 3.48
C THR A 137 4.29 -2.83 4.30
N HIS A 138 4.33 -2.90 5.63
CA HIS A 138 3.48 -2.07 6.50
C HIS A 138 4.26 -1.15 7.44
N GLY A 139 5.56 -1.38 7.68
CA GLY A 139 6.32 -0.67 8.72
C GLY A 139 6.69 -1.60 9.87
N GLU A 140 7.80 -1.33 10.57
CA GLU A 140 8.21 -2.12 11.75
C GLU A 140 7.22 -2.01 12.91
N ASP A 141 6.53 -0.87 13.02
CA ASP A 141 5.61 -0.57 14.11
C ASP A 141 4.15 -0.93 13.81
N TYR A 142 3.85 -1.55 12.65
CA TYR A 142 2.46 -1.79 12.24
C TYR A 142 1.67 -2.69 13.21
N ILE A 143 2.34 -3.65 13.84
CA ILE A 143 1.76 -4.57 14.85
C ILE A 143 2.24 -4.17 16.25
N SER A 144 2.73 -2.93 16.44
CA SER A 144 3.15 -2.47 17.75
C SER A 144 1.94 -2.28 18.66
N TRP A 145 2.17 -2.47 19.96
CA TRP A 145 1.14 -2.28 20.96
C TRP A 145 0.68 -0.82 21.00
N GLU A 146 1.60 0.10 20.73
CA GLU A 146 1.36 1.54 20.68
C GLU A 146 0.36 1.89 19.57
N VAL A 147 0.55 1.38 18.35
CA VAL A 147 -0.37 1.61 17.23
C VAL A 147 -1.75 0.99 17.50
N LEU A 148 -1.79 -0.18 18.15
CA LEU A 148 -3.05 -0.84 18.54
C LEU A 148 -3.79 -0.09 19.65
N GLN A 149 -3.08 0.65 20.50
CA GLN A 149 -3.66 1.47 21.58
C GLN A 149 -3.90 2.92 21.18
N GLU A 150 -3.39 3.35 20.03
CA GLU A 150 -3.56 4.70 19.53
C GLU A 150 -5.04 4.95 19.26
N LYS A 151 -5.67 5.74 20.15
CA LYS A 151 -7.06 6.14 19.98
C LYS A 151 -7.12 7.10 18.80
N ALA A 152 -7.76 6.66 17.72
CA ALA A 152 -8.09 7.52 16.60
C ALA A 152 -8.76 8.79 17.14
N ARG A 153 -8.24 9.94 16.74
CA ARG A 153 -8.78 11.23 17.16
C ARG A 153 -10.26 11.31 16.75
N PRO A 154 -11.17 11.76 17.64
CA PRO A 154 -12.56 11.94 17.29
C PRO A 154 -12.68 12.93 16.14
N ARG A 155 -13.50 12.58 15.14
CA ARG A 155 -13.80 13.45 14.01
C ARG A 155 -14.38 14.78 14.55
N PRO A 156 -13.94 15.94 14.05
CA PRO A 156 -14.48 17.21 14.50
C PRO A 156 -15.97 17.34 14.15
N ASP A 157 -16.77 17.81 15.10
CA ASP A 157 -18.24 17.95 14.96
C ASP A 157 -18.66 19.26 14.26
N SER A 158 -17.74 20.22 14.13
CA SER A 158 -17.99 21.51 13.48
C SER A 158 -16.76 21.95 12.67
N LEU A 159 -16.98 22.83 11.68
CA LEU A 159 -15.91 23.36 10.83
C LEU A 159 -14.87 24.15 11.62
N GLU A 160 -15.26 24.80 12.70
CA GLU A 160 -14.40 25.62 13.55
C GLU A 160 -13.44 24.76 14.39
N ALA A 161 -13.86 23.55 14.73
CA ALA A 161 -13.09 22.57 15.51
C ALA A 161 -12.09 21.77 14.65
N VAL A 162 -12.20 21.85 13.32
CA VAL A 162 -11.28 21.18 12.39
C VAL A 162 -9.86 21.71 12.60
N LEU A 163 -8.91 20.79 12.78
CA LEU A 163 -7.50 21.08 12.75
C LEU A 163 -6.94 20.80 11.35
N VAL A 164 -6.25 21.79 10.79
CA VAL A 164 -5.82 21.75 9.39
C VAL A 164 -4.87 20.58 9.13
N TYR A 165 -3.89 20.36 9.99
CA TYR A 165 -2.93 19.29 9.76
C TYR A 165 -3.55 17.91 9.98
N GLU A 166 -4.06 17.65 11.17
CA GLU A 166 -4.49 16.35 11.64
C GLU A 166 -5.75 15.84 10.92
N ASP A 167 -6.69 16.73 10.62
CA ASP A 167 -7.96 16.31 10.02
C ASP A 167 -7.94 16.40 8.48
N LEU A 168 -7.03 17.19 7.88
CA LEU A 168 -7.00 17.39 6.41
C LEU A 168 -5.67 16.97 5.78
N ILE A 169 -4.54 17.51 6.22
CA ILE A 169 -3.23 17.30 5.58
C ILE A 169 -2.65 15.91 5.86
N GLN A 170 -2.65 15.46 7.10
CA GLN A 170 -2.09 14.17 7.50
C GLN A 170 -2.83 13.01 6.79
N PRO A 171 -4.17 12.96 6.77
CA PRO A 171 -4.88 11.94 5.97
C PRO A 171 -4.56 12.02 4.48
N LEU A 172 -4.39 13.22 3.93
CA LEU A 172 -3.99 13.42 2.54
C LEU A 172 -2.59 12.85 2.26
N LEU A 173 -1.60 13.16 3.10
CA LEU A 173 -0.24 12.63 2.99
C LEU A 173 -0.20 11.09 3.14
N ILE A 174 -0.98 10.54 4.06
CA ILE A 174 -1.10 9.09 4.24
C ILE A 174 -1.67 8.43 2.97
N ARG A 175 -2.77 8.97 2.43
CA ARG A 175 -3.44 8.38 1.26
C ARG A 175 -2.64 8.54 -0.03
N ARG A 176 -1.99 9.68 -0.24
CA ARG A 176 -1.34 10.02 -1.51
C ARG A 176 0.17 9.76 -1.53
N CYS A 177 0.85 9.84 -0.40
CA CYS A 177 2.32 9.84 -0.35
C CYS A 177 2.89 8.61 0.40
N ALA A 178 2.27 8.18 1.50
CA ALA A 178 2.83 7.14 2.37
C ALA A 178 2.92 5.75 1.72
N GLN A 179 2.28 5.51 0.56
CA GLN A 179 2.48 4.26 -0.16
C GLN A 179 3.93 4.07 -0.65
N CYS A 180 4.65 5.17 -0.90
CA CYS A 180 6.02 5.17 -1.42
C CYS A 180 7.03 5.92 -0.52
N HIS A 181 6.56 6.72 0.43
CA HIS A 181 7.38 7.57 1.30
C HIS A 181 7.06 7.31 2.78
N ARG A 182 7.14 6.05 3.20
CA ARG A 182 6.94 5.63 4.60
C ARG A 182 8.20 4.94 5.10
N ASP A 183 8.27 4.64 6.39
CA ASP A 183 9.49 4.10 6.97
C ASP A 183 9.93 2.74 6.40
N SER A 184 8.97 1.88 6.05
CA SER A 184 9.24 0.60 5.38
C SER A 184 9.54 0.69 3.89
N LYS A 185 9.23 1.82 3.25
CA LYS A 185 9.50 2.06 1.83
C LYS A 185 9.76 3.55 1.61
N ARG A 186 11.04 3.91 1.52
CA ARG A 186 11.51 5.30 1.47
C ARG A 186 12.03 5.65 0.07
N LYS A 187 11.15 5.71 -0.94
CA LYS A 187 11.54 6.18 -2.27
C LYS A 187 12.17 7.57 -2.16
N GLY A 188 13.34 7.75 -2.76
CA GLY A 188 14.09 9.00 -2.65
C GLY A 188 14.57 9.34 -1.24
N GLN A 189 14.67 8.37 -0.33
CA GLN A 189 15.01 8.56 1.10
C GLN A 189 14.06 9.48 1.88
N LEU A 190 12.86 9.72 1.35
CA LEU A 190 11.84 10.56 2.00
C LEU A 190 10.88 9.73 2.85
N SER A 191 10.53 10.24 4.03
CA SER A 191 9.41 9.77 4.85
C SER A 191 8.40 10.90 5.05
N VAL A 192 7.10 10.57 5.06
CA VAL A 192 6.00 11.50 5.37
C VAL A 192 5.32 11.17 6.71
N ALA A 193 5.95 10.32 7.52
CA ALA A 193 5.39 9.88 8.80
C ALA A 193 5.18 11.05 9.77
N THR A 194 6.13 11.98 9.82
CA THR A 194 6.07 13.17 10.67
C THR A 194 6.38 14.45 9.88
N ILE A 195 5.99 15.60 10.43
CA ILE A 195 6.40 16.90 9.89
C ILE A 195 7.92 17.06 9.94
N ALA A 196 8.57 16.55 11.00
CA ALA A 196 10.02 16.57 11.12
C ALA A 196 10.69 15.80 9.97
N ASP A 197 10.12 14.66 9.55
CA ASP A 197 10.62 13.91 8.39
C ASP A 197 10.45 14.67 7.08
N LEU A 198 9.33 15.39 6.90
CA LEU A 198 9.10 16.24 5.73
C LEU A 198 10.10 17.41 5.67
N ILE A 199 10.38 18.05 6.80
CA ILE A 199 11.35 19.14 6.90
C ILE A 199 12.77 18.63 6.63
N LYS A 200 13.13 17.48 7.21
CA LYS A 200 14.40 16.79 6.94
C LYS A 200 14.54 16.44 5.46
N GLY A 201 13.45 16.00 4.85
CA GLY A 201 13.38 15.66 3.43
C GLY A 201 14.12 14.39 3.05
N GLY A 202 14.48 14.29 1.77
CA GLY A 202 15.10 13.11 1.18
C GLY A 202 16.39 13.42 0.42
N LYS A 203 16.69 12.60 -0.60
CA LYS A 203 17.89 12.75 -1.46
C LYS A 203 17.99 14.12 -2.16
N SER A 204 16.88 14.83 -2.31
CA SER A 204 16.79 16.11 -3.00
C SER A 204 16.72 17.31 -2.04
N GLY A 205 16.97 17.09 -0.74
CA GLY A 205 16.84 18.12 0.30
C GLY A 205 15.46 18.11 0.96
N SER A 206 15.15 19.17 1.70
CA SER A 206 13.90 19.36 2.44
C SER A 206 12.68 19.20 1.54
N ALA A 207 11.71 18.36 1.95
CA ALA A 207 10.48 18.22 1.18
C ALA A 207 9.56 19.42 1.38
N ILE A 208 9.53 19.97 2.61
CA ILE A 208 8.81 21.20 2.93
C ILE A 208 9.73 22.20 3.61
N VAL A 209 9.54 23.47 3.29
CA VAL A 209 10.18 24.60 3.96
C VAL A 209 9.07 25.41 4.63
N PRO A 210 8.97 25.42 5.98
CA PRO A 210 7.93 26.14 6.70
C PRO A 210 7.81 27.59 6.25
N GLY A 211 6.63 27.96 5.78
CA GLY A 211 6.33 29.31 5.31
C GLY A 211 6.82 29.67 3.93
N LYS A 212 7.32 28.70 3.16
CA LYS A 212 7.82 28.90 1.80
C LYS A 212 7.41 27.75 0.87
N ALA A 213 6.14 27.74 0.47
CA ALA A 213 5.60 26.71 -0.42
C ALA A 213 6.34 26.68 -1.77
N GLY A 214 6.73 27.84 -2.30
CA GLY A 214 7.48 27.93 -3.57
C GLY A 214 8.90 27.37 -3.52
N GLU A 215 9.53 27.31 -2.35
CA GLU A 215 10.86 26.71 -2.14
C GLU A 215 10.77 25.23 -1.71
N SER A 216 9.56 24.69 -1.55
CA SER A 216 9.35 23.33 -1.06
C SER A 216 9.37 22.31 -2.20
N GLU A 217 10.29 21.34 -2.15
CA GLU A 217 10.44 20.32 -3.19
C GLU A 217 9.17 19.46 -3.37
N LEU A 218 8.39 19.25 -2.29
CA LEU A 218 7.09 18.59 -2.36
C LEU A 218 6.16 19.31 -3.33
N MET A 219 6.02 20.64 -3.18
CA MET A 219 5.15 21.44 -4.03
C MET A 219 5.65 21.47 -5.47
N HIS A 220 6.97 21.63 -5.66
CA HIS A 220 7.57 21.57 -6.98
C HIS A 220 7.21 20.28 -7.71
N ARG A 221 7.37 19.10 -7.08
CA ARG A 221 7.14 17.81 -7.75
C ARG A 221 5.68 17.50 -8.07
N VAL A 222 4.74 17.89 -7.22
CA VAL A 222 3.31 17.62 -7.46
C VAL A 222 2.71 18.56 -8.49
N LEU A 223 3.39 19.68 -8.80
CA LEU A 223 2.99 20.67 -9.80
C LEU A 223 3.67 20.47 -11.17
N LEU A 224 4.63 19.56 -11.28
CA LEU A 224 5.25 19.23 -12.57
C LEU A 224 4.21 18.64 -13.53
N ASP A 225 4.53 18.70 -14.82
CA ASP A 225 3.76 17.98 -15.83
C ASP A 225 3.79 16.46 -15.53
N PRO A 226 2.66 15.74 -15.61
CA PRO A 226 2.63 14.30 -15.35
C PRO A 226 3.57 13.45 -16.22
N THR A 227 4.06 13.98 -17.34
CA THR A 227 5.06 13.34 -18.21
C THR A 227 6.50 13.50 -17.72
N ASP A 228 6.76 14.41 -16.77
CA ASP A 228 8.09 14.62 -16.19
C ASP A 228 8.51 13.43 -15.31
N LYS A 229 9.77 12.99 -15.44
CA LYS A 229 10.31 11.86 -14.65
C LYS A 229 10.38 12.14 -13.15
N LYS A 230 10.39 13.40 -12.74
CA LYS A 230 10.40 13.84 -11.34
C LYS A 230 9.00 14.09 -10.80
N PHE A 231 7.97 14.05 -11.64
CA PHE A 231 6.59 14.21 -11.23
C PHE A 231 6.23 13.23 -10.12
N MET A 232 5.46 13.71 -9.16
CA MET A 232 4.87 12.88 -8.11
C MET A 232 3.35 13.04 -8.10
N PRO A 233 2.59 11.94 -8.00
CA PRO A 233 3.05 10.59 -7.71
C PRO A 233 3.63 9.86 -8.93
N ALA A 234 4.71 9.11 -8.72
CA ALA A 234 5.38 8.32 -9.76
C ALA A 234 4.53 7.13 -10.25
N ASP A 235 5.03 6.45 -11.29
CA ASP A 235 4.50 5.18 -11.81
C ASP A 235 3.05 5.30 -12.35
N GLY A 236 2.67 6.48 -12.87
CA GLY A 236 1.35 6.72 -13.48
C GLY A 236 0.19 6.72 -12.48
N LYS A 237 0.47 6.91 -11.19
CA LYS A 237 -0.57 6.99 -10.16
C LYS A 237 -1.39 8.27 -10.30
N THR A 238 -2.60 8.24 -9.76
CA THR A 238 -3.54 9.37 -9.81
C THR A 238 -2.92 10.63 -9.18
N PRO A 239 -2.78 11.72 -9.95
CA PRO A 239 -2.34 13.01 -9.44
C PRO A 239 -3.20 13.52 -8.30
N LEU A 240 -2.64 14.47 -7.53
CA LEU A 240 -3.44 15.24 -6.58
C LEU A 240 -4.42 16.12 -7.36
N THR A 241 -5.60 16.30 -6.79
CA THR A 241 -6.56 17.28 -7.27
C THR A 241 -6.02 18.70 -7.05
N LYS A 242 -6.61 19.67 -7.75
CA LYS A 242 -6.25 21.08 -7.57
C LYS A 242 -6.48 21.51 -6.12
N GLU A 243 -7.59 21.08 -5.55
CA GLU A 243 -8.00 21.35 -4.17
C GLU A 243 -7.00 20.79 -3.15
N GLU A 244 -6.57 19.54 -3.32
CA GLU A 244 -5.55 18.90 -2.46
C GLU A 244 -4.20 19.63 -2.55
N THR A 245 -3.81 20.05 -3.76
CA THR A 245 -2.53 20.75 -3.98
C THR A 245 -2.55 22.17 -3.41
N GLU A 246 -3.66 22.89 -3.57
CA GLU A 246 -3.87 24.21 -2.98
C GLU A 246 -3.90 24.15 -1.45
N LEU A 247 -4.53 23.11 -0.88
CA LEU A 247 -4.56 22.89 0.56
C LEU A 247 -3.16 22.63 1.13
N LEU A 248 -2.35 21.79 0.46
CA LEU A 248 -0.95 21.56 0.84
C LEU A 248 -0.13 22.84 0.77
N GLY A 249 -0.25 23.60 -0.33
CA GLY A 249 0.45 24.86 -0.50
C GLY A 249 0.08 25.88 0.59
N TRP A 250 -1.22 26.00 0.90
CA TRP A 250 -1.69 26.87 1.98
C TRP A 250 -1.13 26.46 3.34
N TRP A 251 -1.14 25.17 3.67
CA TRP A 251 -0.62 24.68 4.95
C TRP A 251 0.88 24.95 5.12
N ILE A 252 1.67 24.79 4.05
CA ILE A 252 3.10 25.10 4.09
C ILE A 252 3.31 26.61 4.23
N GLU A 253 2.65 27.43 3.41
CA GLU A 253 2.88 28.88 3.32
C GLU A 253 2.32 29.65 4.53
N GLN A 254 1.06 29.43 4.85
CA GLN A 254 0.31 30.17 5.87
C GLN A 254 0.30 29.44 7.21
N GLY A 255 0.04 28.12 7.17
CA GLY A 255 0.08 27.26 8.35
C GLY A 255 1.49 26.99 8.87
N LYS A 256 2.54 27.49 8.18
CA LYS A 256 3.96 27.28 8.52
C LYS A 256 4.31 25.82 8.78
N ALA A 257 3.65 24.91 8.06
CA ALA A 257 3.79 23.47 8.25
C ALA A 257 3.64 23.03 9.73
N ALA A 258 2.71 23.63 10.47
CA ALA A 258 2.49 23.35 11.88
C ALA A 258 1.24 22.49 12.14
N GLU A 259 1.23 21.88 13.32
CA GLU A 259 0.11 21.10 13.89
C GLU A 259 -0.82 22.01 14.72
N GLY A 260 -2.01 21.52 15.08
CA GLY A 260 -2.88 22.19 16.05
C GLY A 260 -3.53 23.51 15.59
N ILE A 261 -3.38 23.88 14.32
CA ILE A 261 -4.03 25.07 13.75
C ILE A 261 -5.52 24.80 13.53
N ARG A 262 -6.39 25.51 14.25
CA ARG A 262 -7.84 25.44 14.05
C ARG A 262 -8.27 26.27 12.86
N VAL A 263 -9.18 25.72 12.05
CA VAL A 263 -9.83 26.45 10.96
C VAL A 263 -10.58 27.69 11.47
N GLY A 264 -11.15 27.62 12.69
CA GLY A 264 -11.83 28.75 13.32
C GLY A 264 -10.92 29.93 13.71
N SER A 265 -9.63 29.72 13.95
CA SER A 265 -8.71 30.77 14.42
C SER A 265 -8.03 31.58 13.32
N LEU A 266 -8.33 31.28 12.05
CA LEU A 266 -7.60 31.84 10.92
C LEU A 266 -8.35 33.02 10.27
N PRO A 267 -7.65 34.13 9.96
CA PRO A 267 -8.27 35.39 9.51
C PRO A 267 -8.85 35.35 8.08
N ASP A 268 -8.32 34.53 7.17
CA ASP A 268 -8.83 34.38 5.79
C ASP A 268 -8.94 32.88 5.40
N THR A 269 -10.11 32.30 5.63
CA THR A 269 -10.34 30.85 5.53
C THR A 269 -11.51 30.43 4.68
N ALA A 270 -12.12 31.33 3.89
CA ALA A 270 -13.27 30.94 3.06
C ALA A 270 -12.96 29.70 2.21
N LYS A 271 -11.76 29.64 1.63
CA LYS A 271 -11.28 28.52 0.82
C LYS A 271 -10.97 27.27 1.65
N VAL A 272 -10.19 27.39 2.73
CA VAL A 272 -9.85 26.26 3.62
C VAL A 272 -11.10 25.67 4.29
N ARG A 273 -12.08 26.51 4.67
CA ARG A 273 -13.38 26.08 5.20
C ARG A 273 -14.19 25.31 4.18
N GLN A 274 -14.25 25.77 2.93
CA GLN A 274 -14.92 25.03 1.86
C GLN A 274 -14.26 23.67 1.60
N LEU A 275 -12.93 23.63 1.55
CA LEU A 275 -12.19 22.37 1.37
C LEU A 275 -12.37 21.43 2.56
N ALA A 276 -12.30 21.93 3.78
CA ALA A 276 -12.57 21.17 4.99
C ALA A 276 -14.01 20.62 5.00
N ALA A 277 -14.98 21.44 4.63
CA ALA A 277 -16.38 21.04 4.50
C ALA A 277 -16.57 19.90 3.49
N LEU A 278 -15.92 20.01 2.33
CA LEU A 278 -15.99 19.00 1.27
C LEU A 278 -15.29 17.69 1.67
N MET A 279 -14.05 17.77 2.18
CA MET A 279 -13.24 16.62 2.55
C MET A 279 -13.77 15.87 3.77
N LEU A 280 -14.29 16.61 4.75
CA LEU A 280 -14.83 16.05 5.99
C LEU A 280 -16.35 15.95 5.96
N GLY A 281 -17.04 16.25 4.86
CA GLY A 281 -18.51 16.25 4.81
C GLY A 281 -19.17 17.09 5.91
N LEU A 282 -18.51 18.17 6.35
CA LEU A 282 -18.97 19.05 7.43
C LEU A 282 -19.65 20.27 6.83
N GLY A 283 -20.96 20.38 7.02
CA GLY A 283 -21.75 21.53 6.62
C GLY A 283 -23.16 21.35 7.14
N LYS A 284 -23.86 22.45 7.41
CA LYS A 284 -25.32 22.36 7.58
C LYS A 284 -25.86 21.67 6.33
N GLN A 285 -26.53 20.53 6.48
CA GLN A 285 -27.53 20.17 5.48
C GLN A 285 -28.38 21.44 5.31
N PRO A 286 -28.50 22.04 4.12
CA PRO A 286 -29.48 23.09 3.98
C PRO A 286 -30.83 22.48 4.39
N ALA A 287 -31.69 23.28 5.00
CA ALA A 287 -32.95 22.83 5.59
C ALA A 287 -33.86 22.00 4.64
N ASN A 288 -33.50 21.91 3.35
CA ASN A 288 -34.19 21.18 2.29
C ASN A 288 -33.46 19.88 1.84
N GLY A 289 -32.43 19.40 2.55
CA GLY A 289 -31.80 18.09 2.30
C GLY A 289 -30.97 17.96 1.01
N LEU A 290 -30.63 19.07 0.35
CA LEU A 290 -29.84 19.07 -0.89
C LEU A 290 -28.41 19.52 -0.62
N LEU A 291 -27.41 18.67 -0.84
CA LEU A 291 -26.01 19.14 -0.89
C LEU A 291 -25.92 20.35 -1.83
N PRO A 292 -25.22 21.44 -1.50
CA PRO A 292 -24.73 22.35 -2.51
C PRO A 292 -23.61 21.60 -3.24
N VAL A 293 -24.00 20.67 -4.11
CA VAL A 293 -23.25 20.51 -5.35
C VAL A 293 -23.31 21.90 -5.94
N SER A 294 -22.16 22.55 -6.11
CA SER A 294 -22.05 23.72 -6.96
C SER A 294 -22.74 23.40 -8.28
N GLY A 295 -24.02 23.81 -8.37
CA GLY A 295 -25.00 23.35 -9.35
C GLY A 295 -25.20 21.83 -9.37
N ARG A 296 -26.46 21.37 -9.25
CA ARG A 296 -26.92 20.53 -10.36
C ARG A 296 -26.74 21.44 -11.56
N ALA A 297 -25.69 21.23 -12.35
CA ALA A 297 -25.57 21.94 -13.60
C ALA A 297 -26.77 21.48 -14.43
N SER A 298 -27.86 22.25 -14.31
CA SER A 298 -28.87 22.28 -15.33
C SER A 298 -28.12 22.84 -16.51
N TYR A 299 -27.83 21.98 -17.49
CA TYR A 299 -27.24 22.39 -18.75
C TYR A 299 -28.40 22.56 -19.73
N PRO A 300 -29.15 23.69 -19.69
CA PRO A 300 -30.29 23.89 -20.59
C PRO A 300 -29.85 23.86 -22.06
N ASP A 301 -28.57 24.17 -22.31
CA ASP A 301 -27.98 24.24 -23.63
C ASP A 301 -27.34 22.91 -24.08
N VAL A 302 -27.24 21.89 -23.21
CA VAL A 302 -26.74 20.57 -23.61
C VAL A 302 -27.92 19.75 -24.12
N PRO A 303 -27.88 19.28 -25.37
CA PRO A 303 -28.95 18.48 -25.94
C PRO A 303 -29.21 17.22 -25.12
N LEU A 304 -30.49 16.91 -24.88
CA LEU A 304 -30.91 15.68 -24.20
C LEU A 304 -30.64 14.41 -25.06
N ALA A 305 -30.30 14.59 -26.33
CA ALA A 305 -30.04 13.51 -27.26
C ALA A 305 -28.72 13.75 -28.01
N VAL A 306 -28.02 12.66 -28.32
CA VAL A 306 -26.72 12.70 -28.99
C VAL A 306 -26.80 12.11 -30.39
N ASP A 307 -26.15 12.77 -31.34
CA ASP A 307 -26.02 12.27 -32.70
C ASP A 307 -25.03 11.09 -32.75
N THR A 308 -25.60 9.89 -32.86
CA THR A 308 -24.84 8.64 -32.94
C THR A 308 -24.04 8.50 -34.24
N VAL A 309 -24.39 9.23 -35.30
CA VAL A 309 -23.65 9.25 -36.57
C VAL A 309 -22.37 10.08 -36.41
N ALA A 310 -22.47 11.24 -35.76
CA ALA A 310 -21.30 12.09 -35.45
C ALA A 310 -20.28 11.38 -34.54
N ILE A 311 -20.74 10.65 -33.51
CA ILE A 311 -19.86 9.81 -32.67
C ILE A 311 -19.11 8.77 -33.52
N ARG A 312 -19.82 8.11 -34.44
CA ARG A 312 -19.22 7.08 -35.29
C ARG A 312 -18.13 7.67 -36.18
N GLN A 313 -18.39 8.81 -36.80
CA GLN A 313 -17.40 9.53 -37.62
C GLN A 313 -16.18 9.98 -36.82
N LEU A 314 -16.37 10.41 -35.56
CA LEU A 314 -15.25 10.77 -34.68
C LEU A 314 -14.37 9.55 -34.36
N ARG A 315 -14.98 8.40 -34.09
CA ARG A 315 -14.25 7.14 -33.87
C ARG A 315 -13.52 6.67 -35.12
N GLU A 316 -14.13 6.81 -36.30
CA GLU A 316 -13.48 6.50 -37.59
C GLU A 316 -12.29 7.42 -37.87
N LYS A 317 -12.31 8.65 -37.36
CA LYS A 317 -11.16 9.59 -37.39
C LYS A 317 -10.12 9.33 -36.30
N GLY A 318 -10.29 8.30 -35.47
CA GLY A 318 -9.31 7.86 -34.47
C GLY A 318 -9.50 8.45 -33.07
N PHE A 319 -10.57 9.22 -32.82
CA PHE A 319 -10.86 9.75 -31.48
C PHE A 319 -11.53 8.70 -30.59
N TYR A 320 -11.14 8.66 -29.32
CA TYR A 320 -11.79 7.83 -28.32
C TYR A 320 -12.94 8.59 -27.67
N VAL A 321 -14.17 8.13 -27.92
CA VAL A 321 -15.40 8.78 -27.43
C VAL A 321 -16.05 7.93 -26.33
N ARG A 322 -16.07 8.45 -25.09
CA ARG A 322 -16.64 7.81 -23.90
C ARG A 322 -17.81 8.63 -23.34
N ILE A 323 -18.86 7.98 -22.86
CA ILE A 323 -19.96 8.66 -22.16
C ILE A 323 -19.56 8.88 -20.69
N LEU A 324 -19.56 10.13 -20.24
CA LEU A 324 -19.30 10.53 -18.85
C LEU A 324 -20.58 10.60 -18.02
N LEU A 325 -21.66 11.12 -18.62
CA LEU A 325 -22.96 11.30 -17.97
C LEU A 325 -24.06 10.93 -18.95
N HIS A 326 -25.15 10.33 -18.47
CA HIS A 326 -26.26 9.88 -19.32
C HIS A 326 -27.44 10.87 -19.35
N ASP A 327 -27.51 11.81 -18.40
CA ASP A 327 -28.57 12.82 -18.32
C ASP A 327 -28.06 14.11 -17.63
N PRO A 328 -27.78 15.19 -18.40
CA PRO A 328 -27.72 15.21 -19.86
C PRO A 328 -26.51 14.41 -20.36
N VAL A 329 -26.54 14.00 -21.63
CA VAL A 329 -25.48 13.14 -22.18
C VAL A 329 -24.19 13.95 -22.40
N LEU A 330 -23.16 13.67 -21.59
CA LEU A 330 -21.83 14.27 -21.70
C LEU A 330 -20.83 13.25 -22.24
N LEU A 331 -20.03 13.67 -23.21
CA LEU A 331 -19.02 12.83 -23.86
C LEU A 331 -17.62 13.36 -23.53
N ASP A 332 -16.73 12.44 -23.20
CA ASP A 332 -15.28 12.66 -23.22
C ASP A 332 -14.76 12.23 -24.58
N ILE A 333 -14.02 13.11 -25.25
CA ILE A 333 -13.43 12.86 -26.57
C ILE A 333 -11.94 13.14 -26.46
N THR A 334 -11.13 12.09 -26.52
CA THR A 334 -9.67 12.16 -26.40
C THR A 334 -8.97 11.62 -27.64
#